data_AF-A0A6A7FXF8-F1
#
_entry.id   AF-A0A6A7FXF8-F1
#
_cell.length_a   1.000
_cell.length_b   1.000
_cell.length_c   1.000
_cell.angle_alpha   90.00
_cell.angle_beta   90.00
_cell.angle_gamma   90.00
#
_symmetry.space_group_name_H-M   'P 1'
#
loop_
_entity.id
_entity.type
_entity.pdbx_description
1 polymer ?
#
loop_
_entity_poly.entity_id
_entity_poly.type
_entity_poly.pdbx_seq_one_letter_code
_entity_poly.pdbx_strand_id
1 'polypeptide(L)'
;SPLLKQFEEVHMRVTVRCQHLYMTPLSGVKPVWDPEHQHYALPHHHLPLAINAIEAKLGSFVSTDAALHFIVYVPSVDQTPLRIHTPQQEPLPSNSFVVPRWGGVMIHNPPNRSEVGPDEDGVTRFPLDEHAIMTTILTQLHTLLPIPVLKARPGVSIAAPTSPELSQWQLDALTRARVTQYYDTTTTTLQSLHELVGEISNMVVSDEVGGWVWQSVEEWVACGEATQEGRLLEASRYCTTAHANAQAAFFHPSMLALLYFPDNQKYAIYVPLFLPVSIPVLLSFKMLFSLAKSYLKKPKRD
;
A
#
# COMPACT_ATOMS: atom_id res chain seq x y z
N SER A 1 -20.43 1.08 -11.74
CA SER A 1 -20.13 0.60 -13.11
C SER A 1 -20.30 -0.92 -13.16
N PRO A 2 -20.49 -1.54 -14.33
CA PRO A 2 -20.61 -2.99 -14.46
C PRO A 2 -19.40 -3.75 -13.88
N LEU A 3 -18.17 -3.28 -14.15
CA LEU A 3 -16.94 -3.85 -13.62
C LEU A 3 -16.88 -3.88 -12.07
N LEU A 4 -17.35 -2.81 -11.41
CA LEU A 4 -17.37 -2.78 -9.94
C LEU A 4 -18.33 -3.83 -9.35
N LYS A 5 -19.45 -4.10 -10.02
CA LYS A 5 -20.37 -5.17 -9.60
C LYS A 5 -19.73 -6.55 -9.72
N GLN A 6 -18.97 -6.80 -10.80
CA GLN A 6 -18.23 -8.06 -10.95
C GLN A 6 -17.18 -8.26 -9.85
N PHE A 7 -16.55 -7.18 -9.40
CA PHE A 7 -15.64 -7.22 -8.25
C PHE A 7 -16.38 -7.57 -6.95
N GLU A 8 -17.56 -6.99 -6.70
CA GLU A 8 -18.37 -7.33 -5.53
C GLU A 8 -18.78 -8.83 -5.53
N GLU A 9 -19.11 -9.40 -6.69
CA GLU A 9 -19.45 -10.83 -6.84
C GLU A 9 -18.30 -11.76 -6.39
N VAL A 10 -17.05 -11.37 -6.61
CA VAL A 10 -15.85 -12.12 -6.16
C VAL A 10 -15.34 -11.65 -4.78
N HIS A 11 -16.20 -11.01 -3.99
CA HIS A 11 -15.88 -10.48 -2.65
C HIS A 11 -14.71 -9.48 -2.64
N MET A 12 -14.47 -8.78 -3.75
CA MET A 12 -13.50 -7.70 -3.86
C MET A 12 -14.17 -6.38 -3.51
N ARG A 13 -13.90 -5.86 -2.30
CA ARG A 13 -14.37 -4.52 -1.91
C ARG A 13 -13.48 -3.47 -2.59
N VAL A 14 -14.09 -2.62 -3.40
CA VAL A 14 -13.42 -1.50 -4.08
C VAL A 14 -14.07 -0.20 -3.67
N THR A 15 -13.28 0.74 -3.18
CA THR A 15 -13.73 2.10 -2.94
C THR A 15 -13.12 3.03 -3.96
N VAL A 16 -13.93 3.83 -4.64
CA VAL A 16 -13.47 4.84 -5.60
C VAL A 16 -13.48 6.19 -4.93
N ARG A 17 -12.37 6.93 -5.05
CA ARG A 17 -12.25 8.32 -4.59
C ARG A 17 -11.80 9.19 -5.76
N CYS A 18 -12.32 10.41 -5.81
CA CYS A 18 -11.99 11.38 -6.85
C CYS A 18 -11.52 12.69 -6.18
N GLN A 19 -10.51 13.33 -6.77
CA GLN A 19 -9.95 14.59 -6.30
C GLN A 19 -9.45 15.39 -7.50
N HIS A 20 -9.60 16.72 -7.43
CA HIS A 20 -9.03 17.64 -8.40
C HIS A 20 -7.89 18.41 -7.75
N LEU A 21 -6.75 18.47 -8.44
CA LEU A 21 -5.57 19.19 -7.99
C LEU A 21 -5.19 20.24 -9.03
N TYR A 22 -4.96 21.46 -8.57
CA TYR A 22 -4.53 22.58 -9.42
C TYR A 22 -3.06 22.89 -9.15
N MET A 23 -2.40 23.55 -10.12
CA MET A 23 -1.02 24.06 -9.98
C MET A 23 -0.03 22.99 -9.50
N THR A 24 -0.08 21.81 -10.13
CA THR A 24 0.79 20.68 -9.77
C THR A 24 1.68 20.36 -10.97
N PRO A 25 2.91 20.90 -11.02
CA PRO A 25 3.83 20.60 -12.11
C PRO A 25 4.34 19.16 -12.00
N LEU A 26 4.68 18.57 -13.15
CA LEU A 26 5.47 17.33 -13.19
C LEU A 26 6.86 17.60 -12.59
N SER A 27 7.33 16.73 -11.70
CA SER A 27 8.68 16.85 -11.10
C SER A 27 9.70 16.06 -11.88
N GLY A 28 10.95 16.53 -11.88
CA GLY A 28 12.09 15.76 -12.41
C GLY A 28 12.13 15.59 -13.93
N VAL A 29 11.11 16.04 -14.68
CA VAL A 29 11.08 15.96 -16.14
C VAL A 29 10.80 17.34 -16.73
N LYS A 30 11.77 17.90 -17.45
CA LYS A 30 11.56 19.11 -18.24
C LYS A 30 11.11 18.69 -19.64
N PRO A 31 9.93 19.14 -20.10
CA PRO A 31 9.54 18.91 -21.48
C PRO A 31 10.53 19.60 -22.43
N VAL A 32 10.93 18.90 -23.48
CA VAL A 32 11.83 19.44 -24.52
C VAL A 32 10.97 19.84 -25.71
N TRP A 33 11.14 21.06 -26.21
CA TRP A 33 10.44 21.49 -27.42
C TRP A 33 10.96 20.73 -28.63
N ASP A 34 10.07 20.03 -29.34
CA ASP A 34 10.36 19.39 -30.61
C ASP A 34 9.91 20.30 -31.75
N PRO A 35 10.85 20.92 -32.50
CA PRO A 35 10.53 21.82 -33.60
C PRO A 35 9.94 21.11 -34.83
N GLU A 36 10.20 19.82 -35.03
CA GLU A 36 9.69 19.07 -36.19
C GLU A 36 8.20 18.81 -36.07
N HIS A 37 7.75 18.46 -34.87
CA HIS A 37 6.36 18.09 -34.60
C HIS A 37 5.56 19.16 -33.85
N GLN A 38 6.15 20.35 -33.62
CA GLN A 38 5.53 21.52 -32.98
C GLN A 38 4.85 21.20 -31.63
N HIS A 39 5.52 20.39 -30.80
CA HIS A 39 5.00 20.03 -29.49
C HIS A 39 6.11 19.80 -28.46
N TYR A 40 5.76 19.87 -27.19
CA TYR A 40 6.62 19.53 -26.08
C TYR A 40 6.70 18.01 -25.91
N ALA A 41 7.89 17.46 -26.03
CA ALA A 41 8.19 16.05 -25.89
C ALA A 41 8.55 15.68 -24.44
N LEU A 42 7.90 14.65 -23.91
CA LEU A 42 8.28 13.98 -22.66
C LEU A 42 8.94 12.64 -22.97
N PRO A 43 10.21 12.45 -22.56
CA PRO A 43 10.90 11.19 -22.80
C PRO A 43 10.36 10.06 -21.91
N HIS A 44 10.16 8.87 -22.49
CA HIS A 44 9.63 7.69 -21.80
C HIS A 44 10.40 7.30 -20.53
N HIS A 45 11.73 7.40 -20.56
CA HIS A 45 12.61 6.90 -19.50
C HIS A 45 12.51 7.68 -18.18
N HIS A 46 11.96 8.91 -18.20
CA HIS A 46 11.79 9.73 -16.99
C HIS A 46 10.35 9.78 -16.47
N LEU A 47 9.40 9.11 -17.13
CA LEU A 47 7.98 9.17 -16.74
C LEU A 47 7.69 8.67 -15.31
N PRO A 48 8.35 7.61 -14.80
CA PRO A 48 8.14 7.19 -13.41
C PRO A 48 8.64 8.21 -12.38
N LEU A 49 9.52 9.15 -12.74
CA LEU A 49 9.96 10.21 -11.82
C LEU A 49 8.97 11.39 -11.79
N ALA A 50 8.16 11.54 -12.85
CA ALA A 50 7.19 12.62 -13.00
C ALA A 50 6.10 12.58 -11.93
N ILE A 51 5.78 11.39 -11.42
CA ILE A 51 4.72 11.18 -10.42
C ILE A 51 5.09 11.70 -9.03
N ASN A 52 6.37 11.86 -8.70
CA ASN A 52 6.81 12.19 -7.34
C ASN A 52 6.22 13.51 -6.80
N ALA A 53 6.10 14.56 -7.64
CA ALA A 53 5.45 15.81 -7.19
C ALA A 53 3.95 15.65 -7.00
N ILE A 54 3.32 14.79 -7.80
CA ILE A 54 1.88 14.55 -7.71
C ILE A 54 1.61 13.74 -6.44
N GLU A 55 2.39 12.67 -6.21
CA GLU A 55 2.32 11.82 -5.02
C GLU A 55 2.41 12.61 -3.71
N ALA A 56 3.35 13.55 -3.63
CA ALA A 56 3.48 14.43 -2.47
C ALA A 56 2.21 15.25 -2.17
N LYS A 57 1.37 15.50 -3.18
CA LYS A 57 0.10 16.25 -3.05
C LYS A 57 -1.15 15.36 -2.98
N LEU A 58 -1.02 14.06 -3.26
CA LEU A 58 -2.12 13.08 -3.11
C LEU A 58 -2.42 12.74 -1.64
N GLY A 59 -1.54 13.13 -0.71
CA GLY A 59 -1.55 12.77 0.72
C GLY A 59 -2.71 13.30 1.58
N SER A 60 -3.81 13.80 1.00
CA SER A 60 -4.99 14.20 1.80
C SER A 60 -5.71 13.01 2.44
N PHE A 61 -5.39 11.78 2.06
CA PHE A 61 -6.02 10.57 2.60
C PHE A 61 -4.97 9.55 3.02
N VAL A 62 -4.90 9.27 4.32
CA VAL A 62 -4.13 8.14 4.86
C VAL A 62 -5.04 6.92 4.83
N SER A 63 -4.71 5.93 4.00
CA SER A 63 -5.31 4.60 4.05
C SER A 63 -4.20 3.56 4.14
N THR A 64 -4.43 2.50 4.89
CA THR A 64 -3.57 1.32 4.93
C THR A 64 -3.82 0.38 3.74
N ASP A 65 -4.92 0.60 3.01
CA ASP A 65 -5.28 -0.20 1.85
C ASP A 65 -4.44 0.15 0.62
N ALA A 66 -4.09 -0.86 -0.17
CA ALA A 66 -3.43 -0.66 -1.46
C ALA A 66 -4.34 0.16 -2.40
N ALA A 67 -3.81 1.27 -2.91
CA ALA A 67 -4.52 2.16 -3.82
C ALA A 67 -3.88 2.13 -5.21
N LEU A 68 -4.71 2.24 -6.24
CA LEU A 68 -4.28 2.52 -7.62
C LEU A 68 -4.68 3.94 -7.99
N HIS A 69 -3.75 4.70 -8.55
CA HIS A 69 -3.94 6.10 -8.91
C HIS A 69 -4.12 6.27 -10.42
N PHE A 70 -5.27 6.77 -10.85
CA PHE A 70 -5.51 7.11 -12.25
C PHE A 70 -5.61 8.62 -12.40
N ILE A 71 -4.67 9.21 -13.14
CA ILE A 71 -4.50 10.66 -13.21
C ILE A 71 -4.70 11.15 -14.64
N VAL A 72 -5.59 12.13 -14.79
CA VAL A 72 -5.69 12.93 -16.01
C VAL A 72 -4.89 14.21 -15.78
N TYR A 73 -3.74 14.32 -16.43
CA TYR A 73 -2.87 15.47 -16.34
C TYR A 73 -3.16 16.45 -17.48
N VAL A 74 -3.43 17.69 -17.13
CA VAL A 74 -3.60 18.80 -18.08
C VAL A 74 -2.38 19.71 -17.96
N PRO A 75 -1.57 19.87 -19.03
CA PRO A 75 -0.38 20.71 -18.99
C PRO A 75 -0.71 22.20 -18.88
N SER A 76 0.28 23.00 -18.44
CA SER A 76 0.19 24.46 -18.50
C SER A 76 0.16 24.94 -19.96
N VAL A 77 -0.38 26.15 -20.18
CA VAL A 77 -0.41 26.80 -21.50
C VAL A 77 0.99 26.90 -22.10
N ASP A 78 2.01 27.20 -21.28
CA ASP A 78 3.40 27.31 -21.72
C ASP A 78 4.03 25.99 -22.18
N GLN A 79 3.40 24.86 -21.86
CA GLN A 79 3.89 23.50 -22.15
C GLN A 79 2.92 22.71 -23.02
N THR A 80 1.95 23.39 -23.64
CA THR A 80 0.95 22.77 -24.52
C THR A 80 1.36 22.95 -25.98
N PRO A 81 1.20 21.92 -26.84
CA PRO A 81 0.77 20.56 -26.55
C PRO A 81 1.92 19.70 -26.00
N LEU A 82 1.61 18.85 -25.02
CA LEU A 82 2.53 17.93 -24.36
C LEU A 82 2.28 16.49 -24.84
N ARG A 83 3.30 15.84 -25.41
CA ARG A 83 3.22 14.45 -25.87
C ARG A 83 4.34 13.59 -25.33
N ILE A 84 3.99 12.35 -25.00
CA ILE A 84 4.95 11.33 -24.60
C ILE A 84 5.62 10.75 -25.85
N HIS A 85 6.94 10.66 -25.84
CA HIS A 85 7.72 10.03 -26.91
C HIS A 85 8.14 8.63 -26.52
N THR A 86 8.10 7.72 -27.49
CA THR A 86 8.68 6.37 -27.38
C THR A 86 10.22 6.45 -27.30
N PRO A 87 10.91 5.36 -26.94
CA PRO A 87 12.37 5.30 -27.03
C PRO A 87 12.92 5.62 -28.43
N GLN A 88 12.08 5.48 -29.47
CA GLN A 88 12.39 5.81 -30.87
C GLN A 88 12.10 7.28 -31.24
N GLN A 89 11.78 8.15 -30.26
CA GLN A 89 11.43 9.56 -30.45
C GLN A 89 10.15 9.81 -31.27
N GLU A 90 9.25 8.83 -31.31
CA GLU A 90 7.95 8.99 -31.97
C GLU A 90 6.86 9.32 -30.94
N PRO A 91 5.87 10.16 -31.28
CA PRO A 91 4.77 10.49 -30.37
C PRO A 91 3.88 9.25 -30.11
N LEU A 92 3.66 8.96 -28.84
CA LEU A 92 2.80 7.86 -28.42
C LEU A 92 1.32 8.22 -28.67
N PRO A 93 0.55 7.40 -29.42
CA PRO A 93 -0.82 7.74 -29.81
C PRO A 93 -1.77 7.81 -28.62
N SER A 94 -1.55 7.01 -27.57
CA SER A 94 -2.40 7.00 -26.37
C SER A 94 -2.11 8.14 -25.39
N ASN A 95 -1.01 8.87 -25.58
CA ASN A 95 -0.49 9.91 -24.69
C ASN A 95 -0.61 9.59 -23.18
N SER A 96 -0.34 8.32 -22.84
CA SER A 96 -0.54 7.79 -21.49
C SER A 96 0.50 6.73 -21.14
N PHE A 97 0.75 6.55 -19.85
CA PHE A 97 1.69 5.55 -19.34
C PHE A 97 1.22 4.93 -18.03
N VAL A 98 1.76 3.75 -17.71
CA VAL A 98 1.44 2.98 -16.50
C VAL A 98 2.69 2.85 -15.65
N VAL A 99 2.52 3.03 -14.35
CA VAL A 99 3.54 2.75 -13.33
C VAL A 99 3.11 1.50 -12.56
N PRO A 100 3.87 0.37 -12.67
CA PRO A 100 3.51 -0.87 -12.01
C PRO A 100 3.26 -0.68 -10.51
N ARG A 101 2.20 -1.31 -9.98
CA ARG A 101 1.77 -1.25 -8.57
C ARG A 101 1.36 0.12 -8.05
N TRP A 102 1.41 1.17 -8.86
CA TRP A 102 1.03 2.53 -8.47
C TRP A 102 -0.22 3.01 -9.22
N GLY A 103 -0.27 2.84 -10.54
CA GLY A 103 -1.40 3.36 -11.32
C GLY A 103 -1.04 3.79 -12.74
N GLY A 104 -1.80 4.72 -13.29
CA GLY A 104 -1.63 5.23 -14.65
C GLY A 104 -1.87 6.72 -14.77
N VAL A 105 -1.20 7.33 -15.75
CA VAL A 105 -1.31 8.76 -16.04
C VAL A 105 -1.64 8.93 -17.52
N MET A 106 -2.60 9.79 -17.81
CA MET A 106 -2.98 10.20 -19.16
C MET A 106 -2.79 11.70 -19.29
N ILE A 107 -2.13 12.14 -20.35
CA ILE A 107 -1.94 13.56 -20.65
C ILE A 107 -3.03 14.00 -21.62
N HIS A 108 -3.91 14.89 -21.17
CA HIS A 108 -4.97 15.47 -21.96
C HIS A 108 -4.59 16.92 -22.31
N ASN A 109 -4.33 17.19 -23.58
CA ASN A 109 -3.96 18.52 -24.06
C ASN A 109 -5.20 19.37 -24.31
N PRO A 110 -5.29 20.58 -23.75
CA PRO A 110 -6.37 21.50 -24.07
C PRO A 110 -6.29 21.93 -25.55
N PRO A 111 -7.43 22.29 -26.18
CA PRO A 111 -7.44 22.85 -27.52
C PRO A 111 -6.65 24.17 -27.56
N ASN A 112 -6.15 24.53 -28.74
CA ASN A 112 -5.39 25.77 -28.90
C ASN A 112 -6.24 26.97 -28.48
N ARG A 113 -5.65 27.89 -27.71
CA ARG A 113 -6.31 29.13 -27.26
C ARG A 113 -6.83 30.00 -28.42
N SER A 114 -6.25 29.84 -29.61
CA SER A 114 -6.68 30.50 -30.83
C SER A 114 -8.00 29.94 -31.40
N GLU A 115 -8.37 28.71 -31.06
CA GLU A 115 -9.57 28.01 -31.54
C GLU A 115 -10.75 28.19 -30.58
N VAL A 116 -10.47 28.26 -29.27
CA VAL A 116 -11.45 28.49 -28.22
C VAL A 116 -11.13 29.84 -27.59
N GLY A 117 -11.73 30.91 -28.12
CA GLY A 117 -11.54 32.26 -27.59
C GLY A 117 -11.78 32.31 -26.07
N PRO A 118 -11.05 33.16 -25.32
CA PRO A 118 -11.20 33.23 -23.88
C PRO A 118 -12.65 33.57 -23.51
N ASP A 119 -13.19 32.86 -22.52
CA ASP A 119 -14.45 33.21 -21.88
C ASP A 119 -14.31 34.59 -21.21
N GLU A 120 -15.42 35.29 -20.94
CA GLU A 120 -15.39 36.66 -20.39
C GLU A 120 -14.59 36.80 -19.08
N ASP A 121 -14.43 35.71 -18.33
CA ASP A 121 -13.67 35.62 -17.07
C ASP A 121 -12.17 35.28 -17.23
N GLY A 122 -11.68 35.08 -18.46
CA GLY A 122 -10.29 34.66 -18.71
C GLY A 122 -9.99 33.18 -18.41
N VAL A 123 -11.01 32.37 -18.11
CA VAL A 123 -10.91 30.93 -17.87
C VAL A 123 -11.20 30.16 -19.16
N THR A 124 -10.26 29.36 -19.64
CA THR A 124 -10.51 28.45 -20.78
C THR A 124 -11.21 27.19 -20.29
N ARG A 125 -12.49 27.03 -20.63
CA ARG A 125 -13.25 25.80 -20.41
C ARG A 125 -13.21 24.96 -21.69
N PHE A 126 -12.88 23.69 -21.57
CA PHE A 126 -12.89 22.76 -22.70
C PHE A 126 -13.52 21.43 -22.28
N PRO A 127 -14.24 20.75 -23.19
CA PRO A 127 -14.81 19.45 -22.90
C PRO A 127 -13.69 18.41 -22.78
N LEU A 128 -13.76 17.60 -21.74
CA LEU A 128 -12.93 16.40 -21.63
C LEU A 128 -13.57 15.29 -22.45
N ASP A 129 -12.77 14.57 -23.23
CA ASP A 129 -13.22 13.34 -23.89
C ASP A 129 -13.34 12.22 -22.85
N GLU A 130 -14.51 12.14 -22.22
CA GLU A 130 -14.83 11.14 -21.20
C GLU A 130 -14.64 9.70 -21.72
N HIS A 131 -14.95 9.45 -22.98
CA HIS A 131 -14.83 8.13 -23.58
C HIS A 131 -13.37 7.71 -23.74
N ALA A 132 -12.51 8.59 -24.27
CA ALA A 132 -11.08 8.32 -24.40
C ALA A 132 -10.40 8.17 -23.02
N ILE A 133 -10.78 9.01 -22.05
CA ILE A 133 -10.26 8.95 -20.69
C ILE A 133 -10.63 7.62 -20.04
N MET A 134 -11.91 7.26 -20.03
CA MET A 134 -12.36 6.03 -19.39
C MET A 134 -11.81 4.78 -20.10
N THR A 135 -11.70 4.80 -21.43
CA THR A 135 -11.07 3.70 -22.19
C THR A 135 -9.62 3.52 -21.77
N THR A 136 -8.89 4.62 -21.62
CA THR A 136 -7.49 4.59 -21.19
C THR A 136 -7.37 4.09 -19.75
N ILE A 137 -8.16 4.62 -18.81
CA ILE A 137 -8.17 4.19 -17.40
C ILE A 137 -8.47 2.68 -17.30
N LEU A 138 -9.47 2.19 -18.02
CA LEU A 138 -9.82 0.78 -17.99
C LEU A 138 -8.70 -0.09 -18.58
N THR A 139 -8.10 0.33 -19.69
CA THR A 139 -6.95 -0.39 -20.30
C THR A 139 -5.77 -0.46 -19.33
N GLN A 140 -5.47 0.66 -18.65
CA GLN A 140 -4.42 0.73 -17.63
C GLN A 140 -4.76 -0.16 -16.43
N LEU A 141 -6.01 -0.15 -15.96
CA LEU A 141 -6.48 -1.01 -14.89
C LEU A 141 -6.33 -2.49 -15.25
N HIS A 142 -6.79 -2.91 -16.43
CA HIS A 142 -6.62 -4.28 -16.92
C HIS A 142 -5.15 -4.71 -16.96
N THR A 143 -4.24 -3.80 -17.32
CA THR A 143 -2.79 -4.05 -17.36
C THR A 143 -2.19 -4.21 -15.96
N LEU A 144 -2.75 -3.51 -14.96
CA LEU A 144 -2.30 -3.56 -13.57
C LEU A 144 -2.87 -4.76 -12.79
N LEU A 145 -3.99 -5.32 -13.24
CA LEU A 145 -4.57 -6.51 -12.65
C LEU A 145 -3.72 -7.75 -12.98
N PRO A 146 -3.55 -8.69 -12.04
CA PRO A 146 -2.77 -9.92 -12.25
C PRO A 146 -3.54 -10.96 -13.08
N ILE A 147 -3.97 -10.58 -14.28
CA ILE A 147 -4.71 -11.44 -15.21
C ILE A 147 -3.70 -12.07 -16.20
N PRO A 148 -3.69 -13.40 -16.36
CA PRO A 148 -2.84 -14.06 -17.33
C PRO A 148 -3.10 -13.56 -18.74
N VAL A 149 -2.05 -13.11 -19.43
CA VAL A 149 -2.15 -12.73 -20.84
C VAL A 149 -2.22 -14.00 -21.69
N LEU A 150 -3.34 -14.18 -22.39
CA LEU A 150 -3.47 -15.26 -23.37
C LEU A 150 -2.52 -14.99 -24.54
N LYS A 151 -1.65 -15.95 -24.84
CA LYS A 151 -0.78 -15.90 -26.02
C LYS A 151 -1.47 -16.60 -27.19
N ALA A 152 -1.63 -15.88 -28.30
CA ALA A 152 -2.20 -16.46 -29.51
C ALA A 152 -1.30 -17.62 -29.97
N ARG A 153 -1.92 -18.78 -30.23
CA ARG A 153 -1.24 -19.93 -30.83
C ARG A 153 -1.54 -19.93 -32.32
N PRO A 154 -0.67 -20.52 -33.17
CA PRO A 154 -0.95 -20.67 -34.59
C PRO A 154 -2.32 -21.35 -34.78
N GLY A 155 -3.23 -20.71 -35.53
CA GLY A 155 -4.60 -21.19 -35.75
C GLY A 155 -5.64 -20.80 -34.69
N VAL A 156 -5.27 -20.04 -33.64
CA VAL A 156 -6.20 -19.54 -32.62
C VAL A 156 -6.10 -18.02 -32.54
N SER A 157 -7.16 -17.32 -32.96
CA SER A 157 -7.30 -15.88 -32.79
C SER A 157 -7.92 -15.57 -31.43
N ILE A 158 -7.27 -14.70 -30.66
CA ILE A 158 -7.84 -14.16 -29.42
C ILE A 158 -8.70 -12.95 -29.80
N ALA A 159 -9.97 -12.98 -29.41
CA ALA A 159 -10.85 -11.85 -29.61
C ALA A 159 -10.37 -10.65 -28.78
N ALA A 160 -10.37 -9.46 -29.39
CA ALA A 160 -10.14 -8.23 -28.65
C ALA A 160 -11.28 -8.03 -27.64
N PRO A 161 -10.99 -7.56 -26.41
CA PRO A 161 -12.03 -7.26 -25.43
C PRO A 161 -13.00 -6.24 -26.04
N THR A 162 -14.26 -6.66 -26.19
CA THR A 162 -15.33 -5.86 -26.81
C THR A 162 -16.10 -5.04 -25.77
N SER A 163 -15.95 -5.39 -24.50
CA SER A 163 -16.60 -4.74 -23.36
C SER A 163 -15.56 -4.38 -22.29
N PRO A 164 -15.89 -3.39 -21.42
CA PRO A 164 -15.07 -3.05 -20.25
C PRO A 164 -15.19 -4.07 -19.11
N GLU A 165 -15.91 -5.17 -19.33
CA GLU A 165 -16.18 -6.21 -18.35
C GLU A 165 -15.12 -7.30 -18.42
N LEU A 166 -14.88 -7.94 -17.28
CA LEU A 166 -14.01 -9.10 -17.21
C LEU A 166 -14.78 -10.35 -17.60
N SER A 167 -14.15 -11.20 -18.40
CA SER A 167 -14.63 -12.55 -18.67
C SER A 167 -14.56 -13.40 -17.40
N GLN A 168 -15.40 -14.42 -17.28
CA GLN A 168 -15.42 -15.32 -16.10
C GLN A 168 -14.05 -15.90 -15.77
N TRP A 169 -13.30 -16.37 -16.77
CA TRP A 169 -11.95 -16.90 -16.55
C TRP A 169 -10.97 -15.84 -16.02
N GLN A 170 -11.15 -14.56 -16.37
CA GLN A 170 -10.32 -13.46 -15.87
C GLN A 170 -10.65 -13.17 -14.40
N LEU A 171 -11.94 -13.22 -14.04
CA LEU A 171 -12.39 -13.11 -12.65
C LEU A 171 -11.87 -14.27 -11.80
N ASP A 172 -11.91 -15.51 -12.32
CA ASP A 172 -11.35 -16.68 -11.66
C ASP A 172 -9.83 -16.54 -11.48
N ALA A 173 -9.12 -16.07 -12.50
CA ALA A 173 -7.68 -15.85 -12.42
C ALA A 173 -7.31 -14.77 -11.39
N LEU A 174 -8.07 -13.66 -11.36
CA LEU A 174 -7.91 -12.60 -10.37
C LEU A 174 -8.17 -13.12 -8.94
N THR A 175 -9.22 -13.93 -8.78
CA THR A 175 -9.58 -14.52 -7.48
C THR A 175 -8.50 -15.48 -7.01
N ARG A 176 -7.96 -16.33 -7.89
CA ARG A 176 -6.82 -17.22 -7.59
C ARG A 176 -5.59 -16.42 -7.18
N ALA A 177 -5.24 -15.38 -7.93
CA ALA A 177 -4.09 -14.53 -7.61
C ALA A 177 -4.23 -13.89 -6.22
N ARG A 178 -5.43 -13.40 -5.86
CA ARG A 178 -5.72 -12.90 -4.51
C ARG A 178 -5.58 -14.00 -3.46
N VAL A 179 -6.21 -15.15 -3.65
CA VAL A 179 -6.18 -16.25 -2.68
C VAL A 179 -4.73 -16.63 -2.38
N THR A 180 -3.91 -16.82 -3.41
CA THR A 180 -2.48 -17.11 -3.25
C THR A 180 -1.76 -16.01 -2.47
N GLN A 181 -1.94 -14.74 -2.86
CA GLN A 181 -1.31 -13.62 -2.18
C GLN A 181 -1.72 -13.51 -0.70
N TYR A 182 -3.01 -13.65 -0.39
CA TYR A 182 -3.53 -13.57 0.98
C TYR A 182 -3.11 -14.77 1.81
N TYR A 183 -3.12 -15.96 1.25
CA TYR A 183 -2.65 -17.17 1.93
C TYR A 183 -1.17 -17.03 2.33
N ASP A 184 -0.32 -16.62 1.39
CA ASP A 184 1.12 -16.44 1.62
C ASP A 184 1.38 -15.31 2.65
N THR A 185 0.74 -14.15 2.45
CA THR A 185 0.90 -13.00 3.35
C THR A 185 0.42 -13.32 4.76
N THR A 186 -0.70 -14.04 4.90
CA THR A 186 -1.23 -14.49 6.20
C THR A 186 -0.26 -15.46 6.87
N THR A 187 0.28 -16.41 6.11
CA THR A 187 1.30 -17.35 6.60
C THR A 187 2.51 -16.61 7.17
N THR A 188 3.08 -15.68 6.40
CA THR A 188 4.21 -14.86 6.86
C THR A 188 3.84 -14.01 8.08
N THR A 189 2.65 -13.40 8.09
CA THR A 189 2.20 -12.56 9.22
C THR A 189 2.05 -13.38 10.50
N LEU A 190 1.45 -14.56 10.42
CA LEU A 190 1.30 -15.47 11.56
C LEU A 190 2.66 -16.02 12.05
N GLN A 191 3.60 -16.29 11.14
CA GLN A 191 4.97 -16.65 11.49
C GLN A 191 5.67 -15.51 12.24
N SER A 192 5.59 -14.27 11.74
CA SER A 192 6.16 -13.11 12.41
C SER A 192 5.50 -12.85 13.77
N LEU A 193 4.19 -13.08 13.90
CA LEU A 193 3.50 -13.03 15.20
C LEU A 193 4.07 -14.07 16.18
N HIS A 194 4.25 -15.31 15.72
CA HIS A 194 4.82 -16.37 16.54
C HIS A 194 6.23 -16.04 17.03
N GLU A 195 7.09 -15.55 16.14
CA GLU A 195 8.45 -15.10 16.47
C GLU A 195 8.43 -13.93 17.47
N LEU A 196 7.59 -12.92 17.23
CA LEU A 196 7.46 -11.75 18.11
C LEU A 196 7.04 -12.13 19.53
N VAL A 197 6.07 -13.06 19.66
CA VAL A 197 5.64 -13.60 20.97
C VAL A 197 6.75 -14.40 21.64
N GLY A 198 7.53 -15.17 20.87
CA GLY A 198 8.63 -15.98 21.40
C GLY A 198 9.83 -15.16 21.88
N GLU A 199 10.19 -14.10 21.15
CA GLU A 199 11.35 -13.28 21.46
C GLU A 199 11.09 -12.26 22.57
N ILE A 200 9.88 -11.70 22.65
CA ILE A 200 9.53 -10.68 23.64
C ILE A 200 8.81 -11.34 24.81
N SER A 201 9.57 -11.84 25.78
CA SER A 201 9.08 -12.60 26.94
C SER A 201 8.07 -11.87 27.83
N ASN A 202 8.00 -10.53 27.76
CA ASN A 202 7.05 -9.70 28.49
C ASN A 202 5.89 -9.20 27.62
N MET A 203 5.61 -9.84 26.48
CA MET A 203 4.50 -9.43 25.63
C MET A 203 3.13 -9.76 26.21
N VAL A 204 2.35 -8.72 26.50
CA VAL A 204 0.97 -8.85 26.94
C VAL A 204 0.06 -8.96 25.71
N VAL A 205 -0.31 -10.19 25.37
CA VAL A 205 -1.32 -10.47 24.34
C VAL A 205 -2.70 -10.36 24.99
N SER A 206 -3.53 -9.42 24.53
CA SER A 206 -4.91 -9.31 25.00
C SER A 206 -5.78 -10.46 24.47
N ASP A 207 -6.87 -10.77 25.15
CA ASP A 207 -7.83 -11.78 24.70
C ASP A 207 -8.41 -11.47 23.30
N GLU A 208 -8.55 -10.18 22.98
CA GLU A 208 -8.97 -9.72 21.64
C GLU A 208 -7.96 -10.10 20.56
N VAL A 209 -6.67 -9.81 20.76
CA VAL A 209 -5.60 -10.18 19.83
C VAL A 209 -5.50 -11.70 19.72
N GLY A 210 -5.58 -12.41 20.85
CA GLY A 210 -5.60 -13.88 20.87
C GLY A 210 -6.77 -14.45 20.07
N GLY A 211 -7.96 -13.86 20.21
CA GLY A 211 -9.16 -14.24 19.45
C GLY A 211 -8.98 -14.03 17.93
N TRP A 212 -8.42 -12.90 17.51
CA TRP A 212 -8.13 -12.66 16.09
C TRP A 212 -7.09 -13.63 15.54
N VAL A 213 -6.03 -13.93 16.29
CA VAL A 213 -5.02 -14.92 15.86
C VAL A 213 -5.66 -16.30 15.74
N TRP A 214 -6.47 -16.71 16.71
CA TRP A 214 -7.17 -17.99 16.68
C TRP A 214 -8.06 -18.12 15.46
N GLN A 215 -8.95 -17.13 15.25
CA GLN A 215 -9.84 -17.12 14.09
C GLN A 215 -9.05 -17.03 12.79
N SER A 216 -7.95 -16.27 12.75
CA SER A 216 -7.08 -16.21 11.57
C SER A 216 -6.51 -17.58 11.20
N VAL A 217 -6.08 -18.38 12.18
CA VAL A 217 -5.53 -19.72 11.93
C VAL A 217 -6.62 -20.67 11.46
N GLU A 218 -7.79 -20.66 12.09
CA GLU A 218 -8.94 -21.48 11.68
C GLU A 218 -9.35 -21.20 10.23
N GLU A 219 -9.50 -19.93 9.88
CA GLU A 219 -9.85 -19.48 8.53
C GLU A 219 -8.72 -19.74 7.51
N TRP A 220 -7.46 -19.67 7.94
CA TRP A 220 -6.31 -20.00 7.09
C TRP A 220 -6.28 -21.49 6.74
N VAL A 221 -6.55 -22.38 7.71
CA VAL A 221 -6.69 -23.83 7.46
C VAL A 221 -7.86 -24.10 6.52
N ALA A 222 -9.03 -23.52 6.79
CA ALA A 222 -10.22 -23.68 5.94
C ALA A 222 -9.98 -23.16 4.50
N CYS A 223 -9.21 -22.08 4.34
CA CYS A 223 -8.81 -21.60 3.01
C CYS A 223 -7.94 -22.62 2.27
N GLY A 224 -6.99 -23.26 2.97
CA GLY A 224 -6.14 -24.31 2.40
C GLY A 224 -6.95 -25.50 1.90
N GLU A 225 -7.88 -25.99 2.71
CA GLU A 225 -8.78 -27.10 2.35
C GLU A 225 -9.66 -26.75 1.15
N ALA A 226 -10.35 -25.60 1.20
CA ALA A 226 -11.21 -25.15 0.10
C ALA A 226 -10.43 -24.94 -1.21
N THR A 227 -9.17 -24.51 -1.14
CA THR A 227 -8.30 -24.36 -2.31
C THR A 227 -7.96 -25.72 -2.92
N GLN A 228 -7.67 -26.74 -2.10
CA GLN A 228 -7.40 -28.10 -2.56
C GLN A 228 -8.61 -28.75 -3.23
N GLU A 229 -9.80 -28.47 -2.73
CA GLU A 229 -11.06 -28.99 -3.28
C GLU A 229 -11.59 -28.17 -4.47
N GLY A 230 -10.89 -27.10 -4.86
CA GLY A 230 -11.25 -26.26 -5.99
C GLY A 230 -12.44 -25.31 -5.73
N ARG A 231 -12.87 -25.14 -4.47
CA ARG A 231 -13.94 -24.22 -4.06
C ARG A 231 -13.43 -22.79 -3.95
N LEU A 232 -13.12 -22.19 -5.11
CA LEU A 232 -12.42 -20.91 -5.22
C LEU A 232 -13.11 -19.75 -4.48
N LEU A 233 -14.44 -19.65 -4.56
CA LEU A 233 -15.18 -18.56 -3.92
C LEU A 233 -15.12 -18.67 -2.38
N GLU A 234 -15.26 -19.89 -1.85
CA GLU A 234 -15.13 -20.16 -0.42
C GLU A 234 -13.70 -19.91 0.06
N ALA A 235 -12.70 -20.39 -0.69
CA ALA A 235 -11.30 -20.13 -0.40
C ALA A 235 -11.00 -18.62 -0.37
N SER A 236 -11.54 -17.85 -1.32
CA SER A 236 -11.41 -16.39 -1.32
C SER A 236 -12.00 -15.75 -0.07
N ARG A 237 -13.17 -16.20 0.38
CA ARG A 237 -13.79 -15.71 1.61
C ARG A 237 -12.94 -16.02 2.84
N TYR A 238 -12.55 -17.28 3.01
CA TYR A 238 -11.73 -17.74 4.14
C TYR A 238 -10.38 -17.03 4.21
N CYS A 239 -9.64 -16.97 3.09
CA CYS A 239 -8.36 -16.27 3.04
C CYS A 239 -8.49 -14.76 3.28
N THR A 240 -9.59 -14.13 2.84
CA THR A 240 -9.83 -12.69 3.10
C THR A 240 -10.03 -12.44 4.59
N THR A 241 -10.84 -13.26 5.27
CA THR A 241 -11.07 -13.16 6.71
C THR A 241 -9.79 -13.47 7.50
N ALA A 242 -9.07 -14.53 7.12
CA ALA A 242 -7.80 -14.90 7.74
C ALA A 242 -6.78 -13.75 7.65
N HIS A 243 -6.61 -13.19 6.45
CA HIS A 243 -5.71 -12.07 6.23
C HIS A 243 -6.09 -10.84 7.07
N ALA A 244 -7.38 -10.46 7.08
CA ALA A 244 -7.84 -9.32 7.86
C ALA A 244 -7.59 -9.49 9.36
N ASN A 245 -7.87 -10.67 9.92
CA ASN A 245 -7.66 -10.96 11.33
C ASN A 245 -6.16 -11.02 11.70
N ALA A 246 -5.31 -11.64 10.87
CA ALA A 246 -3.86 -11.66 11.08
C ALA A 246 -3.27 -10.23 11.08
N GLN A 247 -3.69 -9.39 10.14
CA GLN A 247 -3.24 -8.00 10.04
C GLN A 247 -3.74 -7.19 11.23
N ALA A 248 -5.01 -7.34 11.63
CA ALA A 248 -5.56 -6.67 12.81
C ALA A 248 -4.80 -7.04 14.10
N ALA A 249 -4.45 -8.32 14.27
CA ALA A 249 -3.66 -8.79 15.39
C ALA A 249 -2.23 -8.22 15.36
N PHE A 250 -1.53 -8.30 14.23
CA PHE A 250 -0.14 -7.86 14.10
C PHE A 250 0.03 -6.35 14.31
N PHE A 251 -0.89 -5.55 13.79
CA PHE A 251 -0.85 -4.09 13.91
C PHE A 251 -1.62 -3.55 15.13
N HIS A 252 -2.07 -4.43 16.04
CA HIS A 252 -2.76 -3.99 17.24
C HIS A 252 -1.85 -3.13 18.13
N PRO A 253 -2.31 -1.99 18.67
CA PRO A 253 -1.46 -1.08 19.46
C PRO A 253 -0.74 -1.75 20.64
N SER A 254 -1.36 -2.75 21.29
CA SER A 254 -0.73 -3.48 22.40
C SER A 254 0.49 -4.31 21.99
N MET A 255 0.53 -4.78 20.73
CA MET A 255 1.63 -5.57 20.18
C MET A 255 2.81 -4.66 19.79
N LEU A 256 2.52 -3.43 19.38
CA LEU A 256 3.53 -2.43 19.01
C LEU A 256 4.13 -1.69 20.22
N ALA A 257 3.39 -1.57 21.33
CA ALA A 257 3.79 -0.76 22.48
C ALA A 257 5.07 -1.25 23.20
N LEU A 258 5.36 -2.55 23.17
CA LEU A 258 6.54 -3.11 23.84
C LEU A 258 7.84 -2.99 23.05
N LEU A 259 7.76 -2.66 21.76
CA LEU A 259 8.93 -2.26 20.98
C LEU A 259 9.53 -0.93 21.48
N TYR A 260 8.74 -0.10 22.18
CA TYR A 260 9.16 1.25 22.56
C TYR A 260 9.90 1.34 23.89
N PHE A 261 9.87 0.33 24.75
CA PHE A 261 10.66 0.32 26.00
C PHE A 261 11.12 -1.10 26.39
N PRO A 262 12.11 -1.67 25.66
CA PRO A 262 12.73 -2.92 26.07
C PRO A 262 13.39 -2.78 27.44
N ASP A 263 13.40 -3.86 28.23
CA ASP A 263 13.91 -3.85 29.61
C ASP A 263 15.36 -3.35 29.72
N ASN A 264 16.18 -3.54 28.68
CA ASN A 264 17.54 -3.01 28.61
C ASN A 264 17.58 -1.47 28.68
N GLN A 265 16.61 -0.79 28.07
CA GLN A 265 16.50 0.67 28.15
C GLN A 265 15.98 1.12 29.52
N LYS A 266 15.15 0.30 30.18
CA LYS A 266 14.79 0.49 31.58
C LYS A 266 16.04 0.43 32.46
N TYR A 267 16.87 -0.60 32.37
CA TYR A 267 18.11 -0.65 33.16
C TYR A 267 19.05 0.53 32.87
N ALA A 268 19.16 0.98 31.61
CA ALA A 268 19.97 2.14 31.27
C ALA A 268 19.50 3.45 31.92
N ILE A 269 18.19 3.61 32.17
CA ILE A 269 17.62 4.79 32.85
C ILE A 269 17.69 4.64 34.38
N TYR A 270 17.30 3.47 34.90
CA TYR A 270 17.15 3.24 36.34
C TYR A 270 18.49 2.98 37.04
N VAL A 271 19.47 2.33 36.40
CA VAL A 271 20.75 2.02 37.04
C VAL A 271 21.52 3.30 37.43
N PRO A 272 21.74 4.31 36.57
CA PRO A 272 22.43 5.54 36.97
C PRO A 272 21.70 6.34 38.06
N LEU A 273 20.36 6.27 38.11
CA LEU A 273 19.54 6.99 39.08
C LEU A 273 19.55 6.31 40.47
N PHE A 274 19.41 4.98 40.50
CA PHE A 274 19.24 4.23 41.75
C PHE A 274 20.54 3.65 42.30
N LEU A 275 21.56 3.39 41.48
CA LEU A 275 22.83 2.81 41.93
C LEU A 275 23.56 3.71 42.96
N PRO A 276 23.67 5.04 42.76
CA PRO A 276 24.33 5.92 43.73
C PRO A 276 23.63 5.97 45.09
N VAL A 277 22.30 5.82 45.11
CA VAL A 277 21.49 5.80 46.34
C VAL A 277 21.53 4.42 47.01
N SER A 278 21.58 3.35 46.21
CA SER A 278 21.56 1.96 46.71
C SER A 278 22.85 1.60 47.45
N ILE A 279 24.01 2.09 47.00
CA ILE A 279 25.32 1.78 47.60
C ILE A 279 25.41 2.23 49.08
N PRO A 280 25.14 3.50 49.45
CA PRO A 280 25.15 3.95 50.84
C PRO A 280 24.15 3.22 51.72
N VAL A 281 22.96 2.90 51.20
CA VAL A 281 21.92 2.19 51.94
C VAL A 281 22.40 0.78 52.30
N LEU A 282 22.96 0.03 51.35
CA LEU A 282 23.51 -1.31 51.60
C LEU A 282 24.66 -1.29 52.61
N LEU A 283 25.56 -0.31 52.52
CA LEU A 283 26.65 -0.13 53.49
C LEU A 283 26.13 0.16 54.90
N SER A 284 25.11 1.01 55.01
CA SER A 284 24.45 1.36 56.28
C SER A 284 23.79 0.13 56.91
N PHE A 285 23.08 -0.69 56.12
CA PHE A 285 22.51 -1.95 56.57
C PHE A 285 23.60 -2.94 57.05
N LYS A 286 24.69 -3.09 56.30
CA LYS A 286 25.81 -3.97 56.70
C LYS A 286 26.42 -3.55 58.03
N MET A 287 26.58 -2.25 58.26
CA MET A 287 27.06 -1.70 59.52
C MET A 287 26.10 -1.98 60.67
N LEU A 288 24.80 -1.77 60.46
CA LEU A 288 23.74 -2.08 61.43
C LEU A 288 23.73 -3.57 61.82
N PHE A 289 23.85 -4.48 60.85
CA PHE A 289 23.94 -5.92 61.12
C PHE A 289 25.21 -6.30 61.90
N SER A 290 26.35 -5.69 61.58
CA SER A 290 27.59 -5.89 62.35
C SER A 290 27.45 -5.42 63.80
N LEU A 291 26.81 -4.27 64.00
CA LEU A 291 26.50 -3.74 65.32
C LEU A 291 25.53 -4.65 66.08
N ALA A 292 24.43 -5.08 65.47
CA ALA A 292 23.49 -6.02 66.09
C ALA A 292 24.20 -7.33 66.51
N LYS A 293 25.04 -7.89 65.64
CA LYS A 293 25.80 -9.12 65.92
C LYS A 293 26.82 -8.94 67.05
N SER A 294 27.44 -7.77 67.16
CA SER A 294 28.37 -7.45 68.27
C SER A 294 27.64 -7.19 69.59
N TYR A 295 26.44 -6.60 69.56
CA TYR A 295 25.57 -6.46 70.72
C TYR A 295 25.05 -7.82 71.23
N LEU A 296 24.66 -8.72 70.33
CA LEU A 296 24.26 -10.11 70.68
C LEU A 296 25.42 -10.98 71.20
N LYS A 297 26.68 -10.59 70.94
CA LYS A 297 27.89 -11.31 71.39
C LYS A 297 28.48 -10.80 72.72
N LYS A 298 27.94 -9.75 73.34
CA LYS A 298 28.40 -9.35 74.68
C LYS A 298 27.78 -10.27 75.75
N PRO A 299 28.57 -11.08 76.49
CA PRO A 299 28.05 -11.76 77.68
C PRO A 299 27.77 -10.73 78.77
N LYS A 300 26.68 -10.93 79.53
CA LYS A 300 26.51 -10.26 80.83
C LYS A 300 27.77 -10.50 81.66
N ARG A 301 28.41 -9.42 82.10
CA ARG A 301 29.32 -9.44 83.24
C ARG A 301 28.75 -8.49 84.29
N ASP A 302 28.74 -9.03 85.50
CA ASP A 302 28.09 -8.58 86.73
C ASP A 302 28.42 -7.13 87.14
#